data_AF-A0A928HNR3-F1
#
_entry.id   AF-A0A928HNR3-F1
#
_cell.length_a   1.000
_cell.length_b   1.000
_cell.length_c   1.000
_cell.angle_alpha   90.00
_cell.angle_beta   90.00
_cell.angle_gamma   90.00
#
_symmetry.space_group_name_H-M   'P 1'
#
loop_
_entity.id
_entity.type
_entity.pdbx_description
1 polymer ?
#
loop_
_entity_poly.entity_id
_entity_poly.type
_entity_poly.pdbx_seq_one_letter_code
_entity_poly.pdbx_strand_id
1 'polypeptide(L)'
;MKYCFNMLPFLFMFLTVSSVSAWSLLLYDFESTPSFGGADYEGWEIETVYVDSGIEFYNCNFRNAKIQTAYIFYAVNCDFTDTWFGGGEIELSREDLLKTKNFKAKDFPVSVRGDLSNLDLSGFYFHNADFSSMNVENSQMKNTIFQNCTVPYMTNEQWKQTRNYAVGDYRTLRFSHVWENIDLSRTVWGGIACRPFRYHRVAQLIFRAEEPPEPTEVPFVEYTYSCSLKFTQTVNLTDALFINCDLSGSTDLTLEQVKSTWNYKAGRMSLCKWPKHIEKALEEEEKAKAQEEKK
;
A
#
# COMPACT_ATOMS: atom_id res chain seq x y z
N MET A 1 -3.84 35.93 -1.34
CA MET A 1 -4.07 35.03 -0.19
C MET A 1 -5.23 35.63 0.60
N LYS A 2 -6.41 35.01 0.55
CA LYS A 2 -7.62 35.50 1.24
C LYS A 2 -7.59 34.93 2.66
N TYR A 3 -7.74 35.78 3.66
CA TYR A 3 -7.88 35.34 5.06
C TYR A 3 -9.36 35.47 5.44
N CYS A 4 -9.97 34.36 5.86
CA CYS A 4 -11.26 34.38 6.55
C CYS A 4 -11.00 34.12 8.04
N PHE A 5 -10.98 35.18 8.83
CA PHE A 5 -11.22 35.09 10.28
C PHE A 5 -12.70 35.38 10.50
N ASN A 6 -13.51 34.33 10.67
CA ASN A 6 -14.79 34.49 11.34
C ASN A 6 -15.16 33.23 12.16
N MET A 7 -15.09 33.45 13.48
CA MET A 7 -15.74 32.77 14.60
C MET A 7 -15.14 31.48 15.18
N LEU A 8 -14.83 31.61 16.48
CA LEU A 8 -14.55 30.61 17.52
C LEU A 8 -15.87 29.95 18.00
N PRO A 9 -15.83 28.77 18.67
CA PRO A 9 -15.16 28.60 19.96
C PRO A 9 -14.05 27.53 19.97
N PHE A 10 -12.91 27.91 20.56
CA PHE A 10 -11.76 27.12 20.99
C PHE A 10 -11.19 26.07 20.02
N LEU A 11 -10.78 26.54 18.83
CA LEU A 11 -9.79 25.83 18.03
C LEU A 11 -8.38 26.24 18.49
N PHE A 12 -7.58 25.31 19.04
CA PHE A 12 -6.14 25.53 19.21
C PHE A 12 -5.45 25.35 17.84
N MET A 13 -5.51 26.40 17.03
CA MET A 13 -4.77 26.48 15.77
C MET A 13 -3.28 26.68 16.07
N PHE A 14 -2.48 25.62 15.97
CA PHE A 14 -1.02 25.75 15.97
C PHE A 14 -0.57 26.22 14.58
N LEU A 15 -0.38 27.53 14.45
CA LEU A 15 0.33 28.14 13.33
C LEU A 15 1.84 27.98 13.58
N THR A 16 2.48 27.00 12.97
CA THR A 16 3.95 26.91 12.93
C THR A 16 4.45 27.56 11.65
N VAL A 17 5.00 28.77 11.76
CA VAL A 17 5.65 29.45 10.63
C VAL A 17 7.02 28.84 10.39
N SER A 18 7.15 27.96 9.39
CA SER A 18 8.45 27.47 8.93
C SER A 18 8.72 27.90 7.48
N SER A 19 9.37 29.05 7.35
CA SER A 19 10.01 29.57 6.11
C SER A 19 9.10 30.10 4.99
N VAL A 20 9.69 30.90 4.09
CA VAL A 20 9.13 32.16 3.57
C VAL A 20 8.24 32.00 2.31
N SER A 21 7.53 30.88 2.12
CA SER A 21 6.61 30.78 0.97
C SER A 21 5.43 29.82 1.09
N ALA A 22 5.26 29.12 2.22
CA ALA A 22 4.10 28.25 2.44
C ALA A 22 3.65 28.40 3.88
N TRP A 23 2.41 28.85 4.10
CA TRP A 23 1.80 28.83 5.43
C TRP A 23 1.33 27.40 5.68
N SER A 24 2.01 26.66 6.55
CA SER A 24 1.51 25.36 6.98
C SER A 24 0.44 25.55 8.05
N LEU A 25 -0.80 25.26 7.69
CA LEU A 25 -1.87 25.06 8.66
C LEU A 25 -1.80 23.62 9.17
N LEU A 26 -1.59 23.45 10.47
CA LEU A 26 -1.81 22.19 11.18
C LEU A 26 -3.23 22.26 11.78
N LEU A 27 -4.17 21.57 11.13
CA LEU A 27 -5.52 21.37 11.69
C LEU A 27 -5.45 20.17 12.63
N TYR A 28 -5.14 20.44 13.90
CA TYR A 28 -5.40 19.54 15.02
C TYR A 28 -6.60 20.10 15.80
N ASP A 29 -7.59 19.27 16.09
CA ASP A 29 -8.57 19.62 17.13
C ASP A 29 -8.68 18.50 18.16
N PHE A 30 -8.73 18.92 19.43
CA PHE A 30 -8.91 18.07 20.60
C PHE A 30 -10.40 18.08 20.97
N GLU A 31 -11.09 17.00 20.59
CA GLU A 31 -12.33 16.44 21.18
C GLU A 31 -13.60 17.33 21.30
N SER A 32 -13.62 18.62 20.92
CA SER A 32 -14.74 19.50 21.30
C SER A 32 -15.49 20.26 20.21
N THR A 33 -15.02 20.32 18.94
CA THR A 33 -15.85 20.81 17.83
C THR A 33 -16.30 19.67 16.89
N PRO A 34 -17.60 19.33 16.84
CA PRO A 34 -18.06 18.15 16.11
C PRO A 34 -18.04 18.31 14.57
N SER A 35 -17.82 19.51 14.03
CA SER A 35 -17.75 19.71 12.56
C SER A 35 -17.10 21.03 12.15
N PHE A 36 -16.43 21.03 11.01
CA PHE A 36 -15.94 22.24 10.33
C PHE A 36 -16.93 22.64 9.23
N GLY A 37 -18.11 23.14 9.59
CA GLY A 37 -19.16 23.47 8.62
C GLY A 37 -18.88 24.74 7.79
N GLY A 38 -18.92 24.66 6.46
CA GLY A 38 -19.00 25.83 5.56
C GLY A 38 -17.70 26.62 5.35
N ALA A 39 -16.55 26.08 5.76
CA ALA A 39 -15.27 26.78 5.64
C ALA A 39 -14.75 26.84 4.18
N ASP A 40 -14.07 27.93 3.84
CA ASP A 40 -13.50 28.17 2.51
C ASP A 40 -11.96 28.09 2.55
N TYR A 41 -11.44 26.97 2.04
CA TYR A 41 -10.02 26.65 1.92
C TYR A 41 -9.52 26.71 0.46
N GLU A 42 -10.24 27.41 -0.43
CA GLU A 42 -9.86 27.46 -1.84
C GLU A 42 -8.43 28.02 -2.04
N GLY A 43 -7.58 27.22 -2.69
CA GLY A 43 -6.20 27.56 -3.01
C GLY A 43 -5.24 27.56 -1.82
N TRP A 44 -5.65 27.02 -0.66
CA TRP A 44 -4.80 26.94 0.52
C TRP A 44 -3.71 25.87 0.34
N GLU A 45 -2.53 26.13 0.91
CA GLU A 45 -1.54 25.08 1.15
C GLU A 45 -1.68 24.64 2.61
N ILE A 46 -1.89 23.35 2.83
CA ILE A 46 -2.15 22.76 4.14
C ILE A 46 -1.12 21.65 4.32
N GLU A 47 -0.36 21.71 5.42
CA GLU A 47 0.67 20.70 5.68
C GLU A 47 0.02 19.39 6.13
N THR A 48 -0.82 19.45 7.14
CA THR A 48 -1.51 18.26 7.65
C THR A 48 -2.95 18.59 7.97
N VAL A 49 -3.85 17.78 7.42
CA VAL A 49 -5.24 17.67 7.86
C VAL A 49 -5.37 16.32 8.55
N TYR A 50 -5.64 16.34 9.84
CA TYR A 50 -5.93 15.12 10.61
C TYR A 50 -7.32 15.21 11.21
N VAL A 51 -8.24 14.41 10.70
CA VAL A 51 -9.62 14.31 11.19
C VAL A 51 -9.82 12.90 11.72
N ASP A 52 -9.85 12.78 13.05
CA ASP A 52 -10.16 11.51 13.70
C ASP A 52 -11.64 11.16 13.53
N SER A 53 -11.97 9.90 13.81
CA SER A 53 -13.33 9.38 13.84
C SER A 53 -14.26 10.26 14.68
N GLY A 54 -15.33 10.76 14.05
CA GLY A 54 -16.36 11.58 14.69
C GLY A 54 -16.27 13.09 14.40
N ILE A 55 -15.27 13.57 13.66
CA ILE A 55 -15.24 14.94 13.15
C ILE A 55 -15.59 14.93 11.65
N GLU A 56 -16.50 15.83 11.26
CA GLU A 56 -16.96 15.93 9.88
C GLU A 56 -16.56 17.27 9.24
N PHE A 57 -16.06 17.23 8.01
CA PHE A 57 -16.11 18.40 7.12
C PHE A 57 -17.47 18.41 6.44
N TYR A 58 -18.25 19.46 6.66
CA TYR A 58 -19.55 19.63 6.00
C TYR A 58 -19.54 20.91 5.18
N ASN A 59 -19.96 20.85 3.91
CA ASN A 59 -20.05 22.02 3.02
C ASN A 59 -18.74 22.84 2.89
N CYS A 60 -17.57 22.22 3.03
CA CYS A 60 -16.29 22.93 2.89
C CYS A 60 -15.90 23.09 1.42
N ASN A 61 -15.21 24.19 1.10
CA ASN A 61 -14.61 24.42 -0.20
C ASN A 61 -13.10 24.16 -0.15
N PHE A 62 -12.61 23.07 -0.76
CA PHE A 62 -11.19 22.75 -0.87
C PHE A 62 -10.63 22.95 -2.29
N ARG A 63 -11.35 23.68 -3.15
CA ARG A 63 -10.96 23.86 -4.54
C ARG A 63 -9.53 24.34 -4.68
N ASN A 64 -8.75 23.76 -5.60
CA ASN A 64 -7.35 24.15 -5.82
C ASN A 64 -6.43 24.06 -4.58
N ALA A 65 -6.89 23.51 -3.45
CA ALA A 65 -6.07 23.37 -2.26
C ALA A 65 -4.96 22.32 -2.48
N LYS A 66 -3.87 22.46 -1.73
CA LYS A 66 -2.75 21.52 -1.71
C LYS A 66 -2.58 21.01 -0.29
N ILE A 67 -2.94 19.75 -0.04
CA ILE A 67 -2.88 19.12 1.27
C ILE A 67 -1.74 18.10 1.25
N GLN A 68 -0.64 18.36 1.98
CA GLN A 68 0.53 17.47 1.93
C GLN A 68 0.24 16.11 2.57
N THR A 69 -0.40 16.10 3.74
CA THR A 69 -0.85 14.87 4.41
C THR A 69 -2.33 15.01 4.82
N ALA A 70 -3.18 14.11 4.35
CA ALA A 70 -4.62 14.15 4.63
C ALA A 70 -5.10 12.84 5.28
N TYR A 71 -5.73 12.96 6.44
CA TYR A 71 -6.55 11.91 7.05
C TYR A 71 -7.98 12.43 7.13
N ILE A 72 -8.77 12.18 6.09
CA ILE A 72 -10.13 12.73 5.93
C ILE A 72 -11.09 11.58 5.68
N PHE A 73 -11.82 11.15 6.72
CA PHE A 73 -12.74 10.00 6.62
C PHE A 73 -14.21 10.41 6.44
N TYR A 74 -14.56 11.63 6.83
CA TYR A 74 -15.94 12.11 6.83
C TYR A 74 -16.03 13.51 6.24
N ALA A 75 -16.04 13.58 4.90
CA ALA A 75 -16.29 14.81 4.17
C ALA A 75 -17.63 14.72 3.43
N VAL A 76 -18.58 15.55 3.83
CA VAL A 76 -19.94 15.58 3.31
C VAL A 76 -20.17 16.90 2.58
N ASN A 77 -20.64 16.83 1.33
CA ASN A 77 -20.92 17.99 0.49
C ASN A 77 -19.74 18.97 0.36
N CYS A 78 -18.50 18.47 0.44
CA CYS A 78 -17.31 19.29 0.26
C CYS A 78 -16.91 19.34 -1.22
N ASP A 79 -16.33 20.46 -1.67
CA ASP A 79 -15.81 20.60 -3.03
C ASP A 79 -14.29 20.37 -3.07
N PHE A 80 -13.87 19.20 -3.57
CA PHE A 80 -12.46 18.83 -3.77
C PHE A 80 -11.96 19.05 -5.21
N THR A 81 -12.64 19.91 -5.99
CA THR A 81 -12.26 20.16 -7.38
C THR A 81 -10.85 20.73 -7.48
N ASP A 82 -9.98 20.05 -8.23
CA ASP A 82 -8.58 20.41 -8.41
C ASP A 82 -7.75 20.46 -7.11
N THR A 83 -8.25 19.84 -6.03
CA THR A 83 -7.45 19.61 -4.82
C THR A 83 -6.34 18.60 -5.10
N TRP A 84 -5.15 18.86 -4.56
CA TRP A 84 -4.01 17.94 -4.58
C TRP A 84 -3.74 17.39 -3.18
N PHE A 85 -3.53 16.08 -3.11
CA PHE A 85 -3.12 15.35 -1.91
C PHE A 85 -1.70 14.81 -2.10
N GLY A 86 -0.84 15.02 -1.10
CA GLY A 86 0.54 14.54 -1.10
C GLY A 86 0.73 13.18 -0.42
N GLY A 87 -0.25 12.71 0.33
CA GLY A 87 -0.22 11.45 1.06
C GLY A 87 -1.33 11.36 2.11
N GLY A 88 -1.34 10.25 2.85
CA GLY A 88 -2.30 9.96 3.91
C GLY A 88 -3.39 8.96 3.51
N GLU A 89 -4.57 9.11 4.10
CA GLU A 89 -5.75 8.28 3.88
C GLU A 89 -7.02 9.13 3.79
N ILE A 90 -7.73 9.04 2.67
CA ILE A 90 -8.93 9.84 2.42
C ILE A 90 -10.10 8.94 2.01
N GLU A 91 -11.29 9.29 2.48
CA GLU A 91 -12.55 8.71 2.03
C GLU A 91 -13.30 9.76 1.23
N LEU A 92 -13.42 9.51 -0.08
CA LEU A 92 -14.11 10.41 -1.01
C LEU A 92 -15.18 9.61 -1.76
N SER A 93 -16.28 10.30 -2.08
CA SER A 93 -17.21 9.79 -3.09
C SER A 93 -16.45 9.61 -4.42
N ARG A 94 -16.91 8.65 -5.24
CA ARG A 94 -16.37 8.47 -6.60
C ARG A 94 -16.38 9.79 -7.38
N GLU A 95 -17.48 10.52 -7.30
CA GLU A 95 -17.69 11.78 -8.02
C GLU A 95 -16.68 12.84 -7.60
N ASP A 96 -16.35 12.94 -6.31
CA ASP A 96 -15.37 13.91 -5.81
C ASP A 96 -13.94 13.49 -6.13
N LEU A 97 -13.65 12.19 -6.05
CA LEU A 97 -12.35 11.64 -6.44
C LEU A 97 -11.98 12.03 -7.87
N LEU A 98 -12.93 11.90 -8.81
CA LEU A 98 -12.74 12.24 -10.23
C LEU A 98 -12.44 13.73 -10.46
N LYS A 99 -12.82 14.61 -9.52
CA LYS A 99 -12.58 16.05 -9.61
C LYS A 99 -11.20 16.44 -9.09
N THR A 100 -10.53 15.59 -8.31
CA THR A 100 -9.21 15.88 -7.72
C THR A 100 -8.12 16.06 -8.78
N LYS A 101 -7.10 16.84 -8.44
CA LYS A 101 -5.93 17.04 -9.30
C LYS A 101 -5.12 15.76 -9.47
N ASN A 102 -4.98 14.95 -8.40
CA ASN A 102 -4.29 13.66 -8.45
C ASN A 102 -4.92 12.71 -9.48
N PHE A 103 -6.25 12.64 -9.53
CA PHE A 103 -6.95 11.73 -10.45
C PHE A 103 -6.74 12.15 -11.90
N LYS A 104 -6.91 13.44 -12.19
CA LYS A 104 -6.69 14.01 -13.53
C LYS A 104 -5.25 13.83 -14.00
N ALA A 105 -4.29 13.94 -13.08
CA ALA A 105 -2.86 13.74 -13.35
C ALA A 105 -2.45 12.26 -13.42
N LYS A 106 -3.32 11.32 -13.01
CA LYS A 106 -3.03 9.89 -12.89
C LYS A 106 -1.86 9.58 -11.94
N ASP A 107 -1.69 10.40 -10.90
CA ASP A 107 -0.61 10.31 -9.91
C ASP A 107 -1.20 10.36 -8.50
N PHE A 108 -1.26 9.20 -7.84
CA PHE A 108 -1.98 9.01 -6.59
C PHE A 108 -1.03 8.55 -5.45
N PRO A 109 -0.57 9.48 -4.60
CA PRO A 109 0.26 9.18 -3.42
C PRO A 109 -0.55 8.83 -2.16
N VAL A 110 -1.89 8.83 -2.25
CA VAL A 110 -2.80 8.77 -1.10
C VAL A 110 -3.64 7.50 -1.13
N SER A 111 -3.86 6.92 0.05
CA SER A 111 -4.76 5.79 0.24
C SER A 111 -6.19 6.29 0.10
N VAL A 112 -6.98 5.70 -0.79
CA VAL A 112 -8.39 6.09 -0.94
C VAL A 112 -9.25 4.97 -0.38
N ARG A 113 -10.19 5.30 0.51
CA ARG A 113 -11.33 4.45 0.82
C ARG A 113 -12.44 4.83 -0.14
N GLY A 114 -12.85 3.91 -1.00
CA GLY A 114 -13.89 4.22 -1.97
C GLY A 114 -14.04 3.20 -3.10
N ASP A 115 -14.93 3.56 -4.03
CA ASP A 115 -15.28 2.75 -5.20
C ASP A 115 -14.63 3.29 -6.47
N LEU A 116 -13.67 2.53 -7.00
CA LEU A 116 -13.03 2.75 -8.30
C LEU A 116 -13.60 1.85 -9.40
N SER A 117 -14.64 1.05 -9.12
CA SER A 117 -15.15 0.07 -10.08
C SER A 117 -15.49 0.70 -11.44
N ASN A 118 -15.36 -0.04 -12.53
CA ASN A 118 -15.71 0.44 -13.88
C ASN A 118 -14.97 1.72 -14.31
N LEU A 119 -13.83 2.08 -13.69
CA LEU A 119 -13.00 3.21 -14.13
C LEU A 119 -11.91 2.75 -15.10
N ASP A 120 -11.53 3.65 -16.01
CA ASP A 120 -10.28 3.51 -16.75
C ASP A 120 -9.12 4.06 -15.92
N LEU A 121 -8.40 3.17 -15.24
CA LEU A 121 -7.20 3.46 -14.46
C LEU A 121 -5.92 3.25 -15.29
N SER A 122 -6.04 3.18 -16.62
CA SER A 122 -4.89 2.92 -17.49
C SER A 122 -3.85 4.05 -17.39
N GLY A 123 -2.59 3.67 -17.19
CA GLY A 123 -1.47 4.59 -17.03
C GLY A 123 -1.41 5.32 -15.68
N PHE A 124 -2.21 4.92 -14.70
CA PHE A 124 -2.09 5.45 -13.34
C PHE A 124 -0.80 5.01 -12.67
N TYR A 125 -0.22 5.93 -11.88
CA TYR A 125 0.87 5.68 -10.97
C TYR A 125 0.35 5.81 -9.53
N PHE A 126 0.12 4.67 -8.90
CA PHE A 126 -0.24 4.57 -7.50
C PHE A 126 1.03 4.36 -6.68
N HIS A 127 1.27 5.19 -5.68
CA HIS A 127 2.46 5.03 -4.83
C HIS A 127 2.23 5.36 -3.36
N ASN A 128 2.96 4.67 -2.48
CA ASN A 128 2.96 4.88 -1.03
C ASN A 128 1.56 4.86 -0.38
N ALA A 129 0.63 4.09 -0.94
CA ALA A 129 -0.79 4.11 -0.59
C ALA A 129 -1.35 2.70 -0.31
N ASP A 130 -2.34 2.63 0.57
CA ASP A 130 -3.07 1.41 0.92
C ASP A 130 -4.38 1.33 0.14
N PHE A 131 -4.49 0.37 -0.78
CA PHE A 131 -5.70 0.11 -1.56
C PHE A 131 -6.45 -1.13 -1.07
N SER A 132 -6.11 -1.71 0.08
CA SER A 132 -6.71 -2.97 0.57
C SER A 132 -8.23 -2.91 0.73
N SER A 133 -8.79 -1.72 0.96
CA SER A 133 -10.23 -1.49 1.13
C SER A 133 -10.92 -0.95 -0.13
N MET A 134 -10.24 -0.88 -1.28
CA MET A 134 -10.83 -0.33 -2.50
C MET A 134 -11.58 -1.36 -3.31
N ASN A 135 -12.76 -0.96 -3.79
CA ASN A 135 -13.42 -1.70 -4.86
C ASN A 135 -12.85 -1.26 -6.20
N VAL A 136 -12.23 -2.18 -6.94
CA VAL A 136 -11.72 -1.93 -8.30
C VAL A 136 -12.38 -2.83 -9.33
N GLU A 137 -13.52 -3.44 -9.02
CA GLU A 137 -14.24 -4.37 -9.92
C GLU A 137 -14.44 -3.77 -11.32
N ASN A 138 -14.20 -4.55 -12.38
CA ASN A 138 -14.39 -4.13 -13.78
C ASN A 138 -13.58 -2.89 -14.23
N SER A 139 -12.60 -2.43 -13.44
CA SER A 139 -11.72 -1.33 -13.84
C SER A 139 -10.69 -1.79 -14.85
N GLN A 140 -10.35 -0.94 -15.82
CA GLN A 140 -9.24 -1.16 -16.75
C GLN A 140 -7.94 -0.69 -16.09
N MET A 141 -6.90 -1.53 -16.10
CA MET A 141 -5.62 -1.25 -15.43
C MET A 141 -4.43 -1.33 -16.38
N LYS A 142 -4.64 -1.02 -17.66
CA LYS A 142 -3.60 -1.15 -18.67
C LYS A 142 -2.44 -0.21 -18.36
N ASN A 143 -1.24 -0.76 -18.22
CA ASN A 143 -0.03 -0.01 -17.87
C ASN A 143 -0.11 0.74 -16.52
N THR A 144 -1.03 0.37 -15.64
CA THR A 144 -1.06 0.88 -14.26
C THR A 144 0.16 0.39 -13.50
N ILE A 145 0.71 1.25 -12.66
CA ILE A 145 1.88 0.98 -11.82
C ILE A 145 1.49 1.14 -10.35
N PHE A 146 1.84 0.15 -9.55
CA PHE A 146 1.82 0.21 -8.10
C PHE A 146 3.26 0.24 -7.57
N GLN A 147 3.57 1.18 -6.67
CA GLN A 147 4.89 1.28 -6.03
C GLN A 147 4.75 1.57 -4.54
N ASN A 148 5.31 0.73 -3.68
CA ASN A 148 5.13 0.82 -2.22
C ASN A 148 3.65 0.81 -1.80
N CYS A 149 2.81 0.07 -2.54
CA CYS A 149 1.38 0.04 -2.30
C CYS A 149 0.95 -1.27 -1.64
N THR A 150 -0.12 -1.19 -0.85
CA THR A 150 -0.97 -2.36 -0.63
C THR A 150 -1.93 -2.46 -1.81
N VAL A 151 -1.84 -3.54 -2.58
CA VAL A 151 -2.61 -3.76 -3.81
C VAL A 151 -4.06 -4.11 -3.44
N PRO A 152 -5.07 -3.55 -4.15
CA PRO A 152 -6.48 -3.88 -3.91
C PRO A 152 -6.79 -5.32 -4.30
N TYR A 153 -7.95 -5.82 -3.88
CA TYR A 153 -8.50 -7.04 -4.47
C TYR A 153 -8.80 -6.80 -5.96
N MET A 154 -8.21 -7.59 -6.85
CA MET A 154 -8.45 -7.52 -8.30
C MET A 154 -8.44 -8.92 -8.91
N THR A 155 -9.09 -9.09 -10.07
CA THR A 155 -9.04 -10.37 -10.79
C THR A 155 -7.67 -10.61 -11.42
N ASN A 156 -7.35 -11.86 -11.74
CA ASN A 156 -6.12 -12.20 -12.46
C ASN A 156 -6.02 -11.45 -13.81
N GLU A 157 -7.16 -11.29 -14.48
CA GLU A 157 -7.30 -10.60 -15.75
C GLU A 157 -7.01 -9.10 -15.62
N GLN A 158 -7.41 -8.47 -14.52
CA GLN A 158 -7.06 -7.07 -14.22
C GLN A 158 -5.58 -6.94 -13.91
N TRP A 159 -5.03 -7.84 -13.09
CA TRP A 159 -3.62 -7.84 -12.73
C TRP A 159 -2.70 -7.98 -13.93
N LYS A 160 -3.04 -8.89 -14.86
CA LYS A 160 -2.30 -9.11 -16.12
C LYS A 160 -2.22 -7.88 -17.02
N GLN A 161 -3.09 -6.88 -16.82
CA GLN A 161 -3.05 -5.62 -17.57
C GLN A 161 -2.05 -4.61 -17.00
N THR A 162 -1.60 -4.79 -15.75
CA THR A 162 -0.71 -3.84 -15.06
C THR A 162 0.70 -3.87 -15.65
N ARG A 163 1.43 -2.76 -15.52
CA ARG A 163 2.85 -2.72 -15.88
C ARG A 163 3.68 -3.59 -14.95
N ASN A 164 3.35 -3.65 -13.66
CA ASN A 164 4.03 -4.53 -12.69
C ASN A 164 4.04 -5.98 -13.19
N TYR A 165 2.91 -6.50 -13.66
CA TYR A 165 2.84 -7.84 -14.24
C TYR A 165 3.71 -7.99 -15.49
N ALA A 166 3.61 -7.05 -16.43
CA ALA A 166 4.34 -7.11 -17.69
C ALA A 166 5.88 -7.13 -17.51
N VAL A 167 6.40 -6.45 -16.48
CA VAL A 167 7.84 -6.41 -16.19
C VAL A 167 8.28 -7.41 -15.12
N GLY A 168 7.34 -8.08 -14.45
CA GLY A 168 7.61 -9.05 -13.39
C GLY A 168 8.23 -8.47 -12.11
N ASP A 169 8.06 -7.17 -11.84
CA ASP A 169 8.62 -6.49 -10.67
C ASP A 169 7.56 -6.24 -9.60
N TYR A 170 7.66 -7.00 -8.51
CA TYR A 170 6.73 -6.96 -7.38
C TYR A 170 7.41 -6.58 -6.06
N ARG A 171 8.68 -6.14 -6.12
CA ARG A 171 9.51 -5.90 -4.93
C ARG A 171 8.98 -4.85 -3.98
N THR A 172 8.07 -3.99 -4.43
CA THR A 172 7.50 -2.90 -3.64
C THR A 172 6.02 -3.10 -3.32
N LEU A 173 5.47 -4.29 -3.57
CA LEU A 173 4.03 -4.54 -3.47
C LEU A 173 3.68 -5.34 -2.23
N ARG A 174 2.53 -5.01 -1.65
CA ARG A 174 1.92 -5.74 -0.54
C ARG A 174 0.57 -6.27 -1.01
N PHE A 175 0.34 -7.58 -0.86
CA PHE A 175 -0.93 -8.19 -1.23
C PHE A 175 -1.75 -8.45 0.03
N SER A 176 -2.94 -7.87 0.10
CA SER A 176 -3.84 -7.94 1.27
C SER A 176 -4.79 -9.14 1.24
N HIS A 177 -4.85 -9.87 0.11
CA HIS A 177 -5.80 -10.95 -0.15
C HIS A 177 -5.09 -12.20 -0.69
N VAL A 178 -5.78 -13.34 -0.64
CA VAL A 178 -5.32 -14.60 -1.24
C VAL A 178 -5.61 -14.54 -2.75
N TRP A 179 -4.60 -14.86 -3.56
CA TRP A 179 -4.73 -14.93 -5.01
C TRP A 179 -4.78 -16.40 -5.43
N GLU A 180 -5.83 -16.77 -6.15
CA GLU A 180 -5.96 -18.10 -6.72
C GLU A 180 -5.65 -18.05 -8.22
N ASN A 181 -4.97 -19.07 -8.75
CA ASN A 181 -4.66 -19.22 -10.18
C ASN A 181 -3.83 -18.07 -10.78
N ILE A 182 -3.04 -17.38 -9.96
CA ILE A 182 -2.10 -16.37 -10.45
C ILE A 182 -0.83 -17.03 -10.98
N ASP A 183 -0.42 -16.62 -12.17
CA ASP A 183 0.89 -16.97 -12.73
C ASP A 183 1.94 -15.99 -12.20
N LEU A 184 2.80 -16.48 -11.31
CA LEU A 184 3.93 -15.74 -10.77
C LEU A 184 5.26 -16.23 -11.34
N SER A 185 5.22 -16.96 -12.45
CA SER A 185 6.44 -17.45 -13.08
C SER A 185 7.32 -16.30 -13.55
N ARG A 186 8.65 -16.45 -13.40
CA ARG A 186 9.67 -15.47 -13.84
C ARG A 186 9.53 -14.08 -13.20
N THR A 187 9.10 -14.04 -11.95
CA THR A 187 8.89 -12.78 -11.22
C THR A 187 9.92 -12.60 -10.11
N VAL A 188 10.18 -11.34 -9.74
CA VAL A 188 11.12 -10.99 -8.68
C VAL A 188 10.37 -10.50 -7.46
N TRP A 189 10.61 -11.17 -6.34
CA TRP A 189 10.00 -10.91 -5.05
C TRP A 189 11.07 -10.54 -4.03
N GLY A 190 10.81 -9.50 -3.22
CA GLY A 190 11.71 -9.02 -2.19
C GLY A 190 10.98 -8.77 -0.87
N GLY A 191 11.56 -9.17 0.26
CA GLY A 191 11.14 -8.68 1.59
C GLY A 191 9.75 -9.12 2.06
N ILE A 192 9.25 -10.27 1.61
CA ILE A 192 7.95 -10.81 2.06
C ILE A 192 8.11 -11.50 3.41
N ALA A 193 7.28 -11.18 4.41
CA ALA A 193 7.26 -11.86 5.71
C ALA A 193 5.92 -12.55 6.02
N CYS A 194 5.91 -13.89 5.99
CA CYS A 194 4.76 -14.73 6.30
C CYS A 194 4.80 -15.24 7.76
N ARG A 195 3.86 -14.85 8.64
CA ARG A 195 3.70 -15.49 9.98
C ARG A 195 2.24 -15.85 10.28
N PRO A 196 1.98 -16.92 11.07
CA PRO A 196 0.63 -17.36 11.42
C PRO A 196 -0.10 -16.37 12.35
N PHE A 197 -1.41 -16.14 12.12
CA PHE A 197 -2.22 -15.16 12.85
C PHE A 197 -3.33 -15.80 13.72
N ARG A 198 -3.59 -15.21 14.91
CA ARG A 198 -4.83 -15.35 15.71
C ARG A 198 -5.48 -13.96 15.83
N TYR A 199 -6.74 -13.83 15.39
CA TYR A 199 -7.63 -12.65 15.39
C TYR A 199 -7.47 -11.59 14.28
N HIS A 200 -8.62 -11.15 13.75
CA HIS A 200 -8.80 -10.27 12.60
C HIS A 200 -8.38 -8.81 12.86
N ARG A 201 -7.51 -8.27 11.99
CA ARG A 201 -7.63 -7.01 11.21
C ARG A 201 -6.34 -6.86 10.36
N VAL A 202 -6.49 -6.20 9.22
CA VAL A 202 -5.66 -6.17 7.99
C VAL A 202 -4.13 -6.20 8.19
N ALA A 203 -3.44 -7.02 7.38
CA ALA A 203 -2.01 -7.33 7.46
C ALA A 203 -1.11 -6.29 6.75
N GLN A 204 0.05 -6.01 7.34
CA GLN A 204 1.08 -5.13 6.79
C GLN A 204 2.35 -5.92 6.44
N LEU A 205 3.09 -5.42 5.45
CA LEU A 205 4.41 -5.90 5.03
C LEU A 205 5.40 -4.73 5.20
N ILE A 206 6.53 -4.95 5.87
CA ILE A 206 7.63 -4.00 5.95
C ILE A 206 8.84 -4.57 5.21
N PHE A 207 9.41 -3.78 4.31
CA PHE A 207 10.66 -4.11 3.62
C PHE A 207 11.88 -3.79 4.49
N ARG A 208 12.90 -4.66 4.45
CA ARG A 208 14.26 -4.34 4.90
C ARG A 208 15.24 -4.60 3.74
N ALA A 209 15.93 -3.56 3.30
CA ALA A 209 17.12 -3.64 2.47
C ALA A 209 18.31 -3.27 3.36
N GLU A 210 19.38 -4.07 3.40
CA GLU A 210 20.67 -3.69 4.01
C GLU A 210 21.53 -3.01 2.92
N GLU A 211 22.38 -2.02 3.20
CA GLU A 211 23.08 -1.61 4.44
C GLU A 211 22.77 -0.15 4.88
N PRO A 212 22.91 0.20 6.18
CA PRO A 212 22.67 1.56 6.68
C PRO A 212 23.84 2.51 6.33
N PRO A 213 23.58 3.76 5.90
CA PRO A 213 24.54 4.84 6.18
C PRO A 213 24.64 5.03 7.71
N GLU A 214 25.82 5.39 8.20
CA GLU A 214 26.08 5.56 9.64
C GLU A 214 24.99 6.39 10.35
N PRO A 215 24.68 6.05 11.62
CA PRO A 215 23.44 6.45 12.25
C PRO A 215 23.47 7.95 12.61
N THR A 216 22.68 8.76 11.91
CA THR A 216 22.10 9.97 12.51
C THR A 216 20.81 9.60 13.21
N GLU A 217 20.82 9.74 14.52
CA GLU A 217 19.76 9.43 15.48
C GLU A 217 18.40 10.03 15.07
N VAL A 218 17.52 9.19 14.53
CA VAL A 218 16.08 9.43 14.57
C VAL A 218 15.44 8.13 15.06
N PRO A 219 14.63 8.14 16.14
CA PRO A 219 13.99 6.94 16.62
C PRO A 219 12.89 6.53 15.64
N PHE A 220 13.16 5.53 14.80
CA PHE A 220 12.14 4.88 14.00
C PHE A 220 11.48 3.77 14.83
N VAL A 221 10.16 3.82 14.93
CA VAL A 221 9.37 2.76 15.59
C VAL A 221 9.25 1.58 14.62
N GLU A 222 9.85 0.46 14.99
CA GLU A 222 9.84 -0.79 14.24
C GLU A 222 8.49 -1.50 14.43
N TYR A 223 7.61 -1.47 13.44
CA TYR A 223 6.35 -2.21 13.50
C TYR A 223 6.41 -3.50 12.68
N THR A 224 6.80 -4.62 13.29
CA THR A 224 6.79 -5.91 12.58
C THR A 224 5.38 -6.46 12.48
N TYR A 225 4.80 -6.47 11.28
CA TYR A 225 3.51 -7.14 11.01
C TYR A 225 3.69 -8.32 10.06
N SER A 226 2.82 -9.31 10.19
CA SER A 226 2.88 -10.58 9.46
C SER A 226 1.74 -10.71 8.48
N CYS A 227 2.04 -11.06 7.22
CA CYS A 227 1.04 -11.58 6.29
C CYS A 227 1.01 -13.12 6.37
N SER A 228 0.00 -13.76 5.78
CA SER A 228 0.06 -15.18 5.44
C SER A 228 -0.13 -15.29 3.94
N LEU A 229 0.96 -15.46 3.17
CA LEU A 229 0.79 -15.91 1.79
C LEU A 229 0.33 -17.36 1.83
N LYS A 230 -0.94 -17.55 1.49
CA LYS A 230 -1.46 -18.86 1.10
C LYS A 230 -1.14 -19.06 -0.37
N PHE A 231 -0.13 -19.88 -0.64
CA PHE A 231 0.09 -20.40 -1.97
C PHE A 231 -0.85 -21.59 -2.14
N THR A 232 -1.97 -21.40 -2.82
CA THR A 232 -2.81 -22.55 -3.19
C THR A 232 -2.04 -23.44 -4.16
N GLN A 233 -2.47 -24.71 -4.29
CA GLN A 233 -1.83 -25.67 -5.20
C GLN A 233 -1.82 -25.21 -6.68
N THR A 234 -2.60 -24.18 -7.01
CA THR A 234 -2.73 -23.65 -8.37
C THR A 234 -1.80 -22.49 -8.68
N VAL A 235 -0.99 -22.01 -7.71
CA VAL A 235 -0.01 -20.94 -7.96
C VAL A 235 1.22 -21.49 -8.69
N ASN A 236 1.53 -20.93 -9.84
CA ASN A 236 2.74 -21.24 -10.62
C ASN A 236 3.92 -20.39 -10.12
N LEU A 237 4.94 -21.03 -9.55
CA LEU A 237 6.18 -20.39 -9.07
C LEU A 237 7.40 -20.69 -9.97
N THR A 238 7.17 -21.16 -11.19
CA THR A 238 8.25 -21.55 -12.11
C THR A 238 9.21 -20.38 -12.36
N ASP A 239 10.48 -20.55 -12.04
CA ASP A 239 11.52 -19.52 -12.17
C ASP A 239 11.27 -18.24 -11.35
N ALA A 240 10.38 -18.27 -10.36
CA ALA A 240 10.24 -17.17 -9.40
C ALA A 240 11.54 -17.01 -8.59
N LEU A 241 11.96 -15.76 -8.38
CA LEU A 241 13.11 -15.40 -7.56
C LEU A 241 12.62 -14.70 -6.28
N PHE A 242 12.91 -15.30 -5.14
CA PHE A 242 12.66 -14.75 -3.82
C PHE A 242 13.97 -14.25 -3.19
N ILE A 243 13.96 -13.02 -2.66
CA ILE A 243 15.12 -12.37 -2.04
C ILE A 243 14.68 -11.82 -0.68
N ASN A 244 15.38 -12.20 0.39
CA ASN A 244 15.10 -11.75 1.76
C ASN A 244 13.64 -12.01 2.18
N CYS A 245 13.04 -13.09 1.71
CA CYS A 245 11.67 -13.46 2.09
C CYS A 245 11.71 -14.39 3.31
N ASP A 246 10.87 -14.14 4.30
CA ASP A 246 10.53 -15.07 5.37
C ASP A 246 9.23 -15.80 5.01
N LEU A 247 9.35 -16.99 4.42
CA LEU A 247 8.23 -17.85 4.06
C LEU A 247 7.94 -18.90 5.15
N SER A 248 8.58 -18.82 6.32
CA SER A 248 8.51 -19.87 7.35
C SER A 248 7.11 -20.12 7.91
N GLY A 249 6.21 -19.14 7.80
CA GLY A 249 4.79 -19.28 8.17
C GLY A 249 3.88 -19.87 7.10
N SER A 250 4.37 -20.17 5.89
CA SER A 250 3.53 -20.75 4.83
C SER A 250 3.30 -22.23 5.09
N THR A 251 2.02 -22.64 5.19
CA THR A 251 1.64 -24.05 5.38
C THR A 251 1.33 -24.76 4.08
N ASP A 252 1.04 -24.01 3.01
CA ASP A 252 0.44 -24.55 1.78
C ASP A 252 1.45 -24.70 0.64
N LEU A 253 2.67 -24.16 0.82
CA LEU A 253 3.75 -24.29 -0.15
C LEU A 253 4.21 -25.75 -0.25
N THR A 254 4.25 -26.28 -1.47
CA THR A 254 4.67 -27.65 -1.75
C THR A 254 6.16 -27.71 -2.15
N LEU A 255 6.78 -28.88 -1.95
CA LEU A 255 8.17 -29.10 -2.38
C LEU A 255 8.34 -28.90 -3.89
N GLU A 256 7.38 -29.37 -4.69
CA GLU A 256 7.44 -29.22 -6.16
C GLU A 256 7.36 -27.76 -6.59
N GLN A 257 6.52 -26.96 -5.95
CA GLN A 257 6.48 -25.51 -6.19
C GLN A 257 7.83 -24.87 -5.85
N VAL A 258 8.46 -25.24 -4.73
CA VAL A 258 9.79 -24.75 -4.34
C VAL A 258 10.85 -25.16 -5.34
N LYS A 259 10.84 -26.42 -5.81
CA LYS A 259 11.75 -26.92 -6.86
C LYS A 259 11.61 -26.19 -8.18
N SER A 260 10.39 -25.73 -8.49
CA SER A 260 10.13 -24.97 -9.70
C SER A 260 10.76 -23.57 -9.69
N THR A 261 11.10 -23.02 -8.51
CA THR A 261 11.66 -21.67 -8.35
C THR A 261 13.09 -21.55 -8.90
N TRP A 262 13.50 -20.32 -9.20
CA TRP A 262 14.89 -20.03 -9.54
C TRP A 262 15.83 -20.25 -8.36
N ASN A 263 15.40 -19.93 -7.13
CA ASN A 263 16.19 -20.14 -5.91
C ASN A 263 16.68 -21.58 -5.79
N TYR A 264 15.79 -22.55 -6.01
CA TYR A 264 16.15 -23.97 -5.94
C TYR A 264 17.09 -24.36 -7.10
N LYS A 265 16.71 -24.05 -8.34
CA LYS A 265 17.47 -24.40 -9.55
C LYS A 265 18.89 -23.83 -9.54
N ALA A 266 19.09 -22.65 -8.97
CA ALA A 266 20.39 -21.98 -8.88
C ALA A 266 21.17 -22.29 -7.58
N GLY A 267 20.65 -23.15 -6.70
CA GLY A 267 21.28 -23.45 -5.41
C GLY A 267 21.35 -22.26 -4.45
N ARG A 268 20.40 -21.31 -4.56
CA ARG A 268 20.34 -20.06 -3.76
C ARG A 268 19.16 -20.06 -2.79
N MET A 269 18.96 -21.17 -2.10
CA MET A 269 17.88 -21.34 -1.14
C MET A 269 18.07 -20.53 0.15
N SER A 270 19.32 -20.20 0.50
CA SER A 270 19.66 -19.40 1.69
C SER A 270 19.22 -17.94 1.65
N LEU A 271 18.78 -17.44 0.49
CA LEU A 271 18.27 -16.08 0.34
C LEU A 271 16.90 -15.88 1.00
N CYS A 272 16.25 -16.96 1.47
CA CYS A 272 14.94 -16.93 2.10
C CYS A 272 14.89 -17.88 3.29
N LYS A 273 13.97 -17.63 4.23
CA LYS A 273 13.57 -18.62 5.23
C LYS A 273 12.40 -19.42 4.67
N TRP A 274 12.50 -20.74 4.70
CA TRP A 274 11.47 -21.62 4.13
C TRP A 274 10.61 -22.24 5.23
N PRO A 275 9.41 -22.76 4.90
CA PRO A 275 8.65 -23.56 5.86
C PRO A 275 9.44 -24.78 6.34
N LYS A 276 9.32 -25.12 7.63
CA LYS A 276 10.06 -26.25 8.22
C LYS A 276 9.80 -27.59 7.51
N HIS A 277 8.60 -27.82 6.99
CA HIS A 277 8.29 -29.05 6.25
C HIS A 277 9.01 -29.10 4.89
N ILE A 278 9.21 -27.94 4.25
CA ILE A 278 10.02 -27.81 3.04
C ILE A 278 11.50 -28.04 3.36
N GLU A 279 12.03 -27.40 4.40
CA GLU A 279 13.42 -27.58 4.84
C GLU A 279 13.73 -29.06 5.09
N LYS A 280 12.86 -29.74 5.86
CA LYS A 280 13.00 -31.18 6.14
C LYS A 280 12.96 -32.04 4.87
N ALA A 281 12.04 -31.74 3.94
CA ALA A 281 11.92 -32.51 2.71
C ALA A 281 13.14 -32.31 1.78
N LEU A 282 13.74 -31.11 1.77
CA LEU A 282 14.98 -30.83 1.05
C LEU A 282 16.18 -31.60 1.65
N GLU A 283 16.29 -31.63 2.98
CA GLU A 283 17.34 -32.43 3.65
C GLU A 283 17.23 -33.92 3.36
N GLU A 284 16.00 -34.47 3.32
CA GLU A 284 15.77 -35.88 3.00
C GLU A 284 16.18 -36.20 1.56
N GLU A 285 15.92 -35.29 0.62
CA GLU A 285 16.35 -35.41 -0.78
C GLU A 285 17.88 -35.37 -0.92
N GLU A 286 18.56 -34.46 -0.22
CA GLU A 286 20.02 -34.40 -0.21
C GLU A 286 20.65 -35.66 0.37
N LYS A 287 20.09 -36.19 1.47
CA LYS A 287 20.51 -37.46 2.07
C LYS A 287 20.31 -38.64 1.10
N ALA A 288 19.22 -38.66 0.34
CA ALA A 288 18.95 -39.69 -0.65
C ALA A 288 19.98 -39.65 -1.80
N LYS A 289 20.24 -38.46 -2.36
CA LYS A 289 21.28 -38.27 -3.41
C LYS A 289 22.66 -38.71 -2.94
N ALA A 290 23.05 -38.34 -1.72
CA ALA A 290 24.33 -38.74 -1.13
C ALA A 290 24.45 -40.26 -0.87
N GLN A 291 23.34 -40.98 -0.70
CA GLN A 291 23.34 -42.44 -0.59
C GLN A 291 23.44 -43.13 -1.95
N GLU A 292 22.84 -42.55 -2.99
CA GLU A 292 22.94 -43.05 -4.36
C GLU A 292 24.37 -42.90 -4.92
N GLU A 293 25.06 -41.79 -4.63
CA GLU A 293 26.45 -41.58 -5.04
C GLU A 293 27.46 -42.54 -4.39
N LYS A 294 27.07 -43.19 -3.28
CA LYS A 294 27.90 -44.18 -2.57
C LYS A 294 27.71 -45.61 -3.07
N LYS A 295 26.71 -45.87 -3.92
CA LYS A 295 26.43 -47.18 -4.52
C LYS A 295 27.17 -47.33 -5.85
#